data_AF-A0A525C5V0-F1
#
_entry.id   AF-A0A525C5V0-F1
#
_cell.length_a   1.000
_cell.length_b   1.000
_cell.length_c   1.000
_cell.angle_alpha   90.00
_cell.angle_beta   90.00
_cell.angle_gamma   90.00
#
_symmetry.space_group_name_H-M   'P 1'
#
loop_
_entity.id
_entity.type
_entity.pdbx_description
1 polymer ?
#
loop_
_entity_poly.entity_id
_entity_poly.type
_entity_poly.pdbx_seq_one_letter_code
_entity_poly.pdbx_strand_id
1 'polypeptide(L)'
;MEKIAFFDIDHTIVKTSTGEHFISEARRRKLVSFAFIIQFLVYYFRYRFWMPKWDTYAGSIREIRGIPQPDFEVVVQAAFERLGKASIYPQMRQEIERLRAQGTKVVFATSSIDLLVRPLAEHLGVDEVISSRLEFVDGLATGR
;
A
#
# COMPACT_ATOMS: atom_id res chain seq x y z
N MET A 1 -0.10 -19.10 25.87
CA MET A 1 -1.03 -18.43 24.93
C MET A 1 -0.22 -17.83 23.81
N GLU A 2 -0.62 -18.08 22.57
CA GLU A 2 -0.07 -17.42 21.40
C GLU A 2 -0.47 -15.93 21.41
N LYS A 3 0.48 -15.02 21.20
CA LYS A 3 0.23 -13.58 21.15
C LYS A 3 0.29 -13.12 19.71
N ILE A 4 -0.64 -12.24 19.33
CA ILE A 4 -0.69 -11.63 18.00
C ILE A 4 -0.77 -10.12 18.16
N ALA A 5 0.06 -9.39 17.41
CA ALA A 5 0.06 -7.93 17.35
C ALA A 5 -0.38 -7.48 15.96
N PHE A 6 -1.37 -6.60 15.91
CA PHE A 6 -1.90 -6.04 14.66
C PHE A 6 -1.41 -4.61 14.48
N PHE A 7 -0.95 -4.27 13.28
CA PHE A 7 -0.54 -2.91 12.93
C PHE A 7 -1.20 -2.47 11.62
N ASP A 8 -1.73 -1.24 11.60
CA ASP A 8 -1.96 -0.55 10.33
C ASP A 8 -0.61 -0.13 9.72
N ILE A 9 -0.59 0.24 8.44
CA ILE A 9 0.63 0.56 7.68
C ILE A 9 0.77 2.05 7.45
N ASP A 10 -0.17 2.65 6.72
CA ASP A 10 -0.07 4.04 6.26
C ASP A 10 -0.15 4.98 7.47
N HIS A 11 0.82 5.89 7.58
CA HIS A 11 0.98 6.78 8.75
C HIS A 11 1.18 6.07 10.11
N THR A 12 1.37 4.74 10.13
CA THR A 12 1.65 3.94 11.33
C THR A 12 3.03 3.29 11.25
N ILE A 13 3.26 2.38 10.30
CA ILE A 13 4.57 1.77 10.03
C ILE A 13 5.44 2.67 9.16
N VAL A 14 4.81 3.32 8.19
CA VAL A 14 5.45 4.28 7.28
C VAL A 14 4.94 5.70 7.56
N LYS A 15 5.79 6.71 7.37
CA LYS A 15 5.46 8.13 7.59
C LYS A 15 4.41 8.68 6.62
N THR A 16 4.32 8.06 5.45
CA THR A 16 3.53 8.44 4.28
C THR A 16 2.53 7.34 3.95
N SER A 17 1.76 7.48 2.86
CA SER A 17 0.91 6.41 2.35
C SER A 17 1.60 5.57 1.27
N THR A 18 1.39 4.26 1.31
CA THR A 18 1.76 3.30 0.26
C THR A 18 1.11 3.62 -1.09
N GLY A 19 -0.11 4.16 -1.08
CA GLY A 19 -0.77 4.69 -2.28
C GLY A 19 0.02 5.86 -2.88
N GLU A 20 0.47 6.82 -2.08
CA GLU A 20 1.29 7.94 -2.57
C GLU A 20 2.59 7.47 -3.24
N HIS A 21 3.25 6.47 -2.66
CA HIS A 21 4.47 5.88 -3.23
C HIS A 21 4.20 5.30 -4.62
N PHE A 22 3.12 4.50 -4.74
CA PHE A 22 2.71 3.90 -5.99
C PHE A 22 2.44 4.97 -7.06
N ILE A 23 1.61 5.96 -6.75
CA ILE A 23 1.25 7.03 -7.70
C ILE A 23 2.49 7.81 -8.16
N SER A 24 3.41 8.10 -7.22
CA SER A 24 4.66 8.79 -7.53
C SER A 24 5.48 8.02 -8.57
N GLU A 25 5.58 6.70 -8.44
CA GLU A 25 6.32 5.85 -9.36
C GLU A 25 5.56 5.55 -10.66
N ALA A 26 4.24 5.31 -10.59
CA ALA A 26 3.38 5.07 -11.73
C ALA A 26 3.37 6.27 -12.69
N ARG A 27 3.32 7.49 -12.13
CA ARG A 27 3.46 8.74 -12.90
C ARG A 27 4.82 8.82 -13.57
N ARG A 28 5.91 8.50 -12.87
CA ARG A 28 7.28 8.52 -13.41
C ARG A 28 7.43 7.59 -14.61
N ARG A 29 6.71 6.46 -14.60
CA ARG A 29 6.71 5.43 -15.65
C ARG A 29 5.63 5.61 -16.71
N LYS A 30 4.80 6.65 -16.61
CA LYS A 30 3.67 6.93 -17.53
C LYS A 30 2.63 5.78 -17.60
N LEU A 31 2.49 5.01 -16.52
CA LEU A 31 1.54 3.88 -16.45
C LEU A 31 0.13 4.30 -16.05
N VAL A 32 -0.05 5.56 -15.65
CA VAL A 32 -1.34 6.09 -15.23
C VAL A 32 -1.65 7.41 -15.92
N SER A 33 -2.93 7.63 -16.18
CA SER A 33 -3.42 8.82 -16.89
C SER A 33 -3.28 10.09 -16.05
N PHE A 34 -3.28 11.25 -16.70
CA PHE A 34 -3.35 12.53 -15.99
C PHE A 34 -4.66 12.67 -15.19
N ALA A 35 -5.77 12.15 -15.71
CA ALA A 35 -7.05 12.13 -15.02
C ALA A 35 -6.98 11.37 -13.69
N PHE A 36 -6.34 10.20 -13.69
CA PHE A 36 -6.11 9.43 -12.47
C PHE A 36 -5.27 10.18 -11.44
N ILE A 37 -4.22 10.89 -11.88
CA ILE A 37 -3.40 11.72 -10.97
C ILE A 37 -4.26 12.81 -10.32
N ILE A 38 -5.11 13.49 -11.09
CA ILE A 38 -6.04 14.50 -10.55
C ILE A 38 -7.02 13.88 -9.56
N GLN A 39 -7.61 12.73 -9.87
CA GLN A 39 -8.53 12.05 -8.97
C GLN A 39 -7.85 11.61 -7.67
N PHE A 40 -6.63 11.08 -7.75
CA PHE A 40 -5.83 10.74 -6.58
C PHE A 40 -5.53 11.97 -5.73
N LEU A 41 -5.14 13.09 -6.34
CA LEU A 41 -4.92 14.34 -5.60
C LEU A 41 -6.20 14.78 -4.89
N VAL A 42 -7.35 14.75 -5.56
CA VAL A 42 -8.65 15.05 -4.95
C VAL A 42 -8.93 14.12 -3.77
N TYR A 43 -8.73 12.81 -3.93
CA TYR A 43 -8.86 11.84 -2.83
C TYR A 43 -7.94 12.16 -1.67
N TYR A 44 -6.65 12.40 -1.93
CA TYR A 44 -5.65 12.72 -0.94
C TYR A 44 -5.99 13.98 -0.15
N PHE A 45 -6.38 15.06 -0.84
CA PHE A 45 -6.85 16.29 -0.19
C PHE A 45 -8.05 16.00 0.73
N ARG A 46 -9.05 15.26 0.25
CA ARG A 46 -10.22 14.92 1.08
C ARG A 46 -9.87 14.08 2.30
N TYR A 47 -9.00 13.09 2.13
CA TYR A 47 -8.49 12.26 3.22
C TYR A 47 -7.78 13.11 4.27
N ARG A 48 -6.87 13.98 3.84
CA ARG A 48 -6.09 14.88 4.71
C ARG A 48 -6.95 15.84 5.54
N PHE A 49 -8.09 16.25 5.00
CA PHE A 49 -9.04 17.15 5.66
C PHE A 49 -10.22 16.41 6.34
N TRP A 50 -10.08 15.11 6.63
CA TRP A 50 -11.11 14.30 7.33
C TRP A 50 -12.49 14.30 6.65
N MET A 51 -12.52 14.43 5.31
CA MET A 51 -13.73 14.38 4.48
C MET A 51 -13.74 13.19 3.49
N PRO A 52 -13.42 11.95 3.92
CA PRO A 52 -13.35 10.81 3.01
C PRO A 52 -14.72 10.56 2.39
N LYS A 53 -14.74 10.34 1.07
CA LYS A 53 -15.90 9.80 0.36
C LYS A 53 -15.49 8.51 -0.31
N TRP A 54 -16.15 7.41 0.07
CA TRP A 54 -15.87 6.09 -0.46
C TRP A 54 -16.00 6.02 -1.99
N ASP A 55 -16.91 6.81 -2.58
CA ASP A 55 -17.06 6.90 -4.05
C ASP A 55 -15.78 7.38 -4.75
N THR A 56 -15.00 8.26 -4.10
CA THR A 56 -13.76 8.80 -4.69
C THR A 56 -12.65 7.74 -4.65
N TYR A 57 -12.58 6.96 -3.57
CA TYR A 57 -11.65 5.84 -3.44
C TYR A 57 -11.98 4.72 -4.44
N ALA A 58 -13.25 4.32 -4.52
CA ALA A 58 -13.70 3.34 -5.52
C ALA A 58 -13.45 3.83 -6.95
N GLY A 59 -13.59 5.14 -7.19
CA GLY A 59 -13.24 5.77 -8.45
C GLY A 59 -11.77 5.61 -8.82
N SER A 60 -10.84 5.85 -7.89
CA SER A 60 -9.41 5.69 -8.18
C SER A 60 -9.04 4.22 -8.45
N ILE A 61 -9.64 3.26 -7.75
CA ILE A 61 -9.41 1.84 -8.04
C ILE A 61 -9.92 1.45 -9.45
N ARG A 62 -10.96 2.09 -9.98
CA ARG A 62 -11.44 1.80 -11.34
C ARG A 62 -10.49 2.26 -12.44
N GLU A 63 -9.74 3.32 -12.21
CA GLU A 63 -8.81 3.89 -13.21
C GLU A 63 -7.58 3.02 -13.47
N ILE A 64 -7.24 2.11 -12.55
CA ILE A 64 -6.15 1.13 -12.76
C ILE A 64 -6.60 -0.09 -13.57
N ARG A 65 -7.88 -0.13 -14.00
CA ARG A 65 -8.40 -1.20 -14.85
C ARG A 65 -7.59 -1.32 -16.15
N GLY A 66 -7.28 -2.55 -16.53
CA GLY A 66 -6.56 -2.87 -17.75
C GLY A 66 -5.04 -2.74 -17.64
N ILE A 67 -4.50 -2.34 -16.49
CA ILE A 67 -3.05 -2.42 -16.23
C ILE A 67 -2.66 -3.90 -16.09
N PRO A 68 -1.65 -4.39 -16.83
CA PRO A 68 -1.13 -5.73 -16.65
C PRO A 68 -0.55 -5.94 -15.24
N GLN A 69 -0.84 -7.09 -14.64
CA GLN A 69 -0.32 -7.45 -13.32
C GLN A 69 1.23 -7.30 -13.22
N PRO A 70 2.03 -7.78 -14.19
CA PRO A 70 3.49 -7.63 -14.11
C PRO A 70 3.94 -6.17 -14.10
N ASP A 71 3.28 -5.29 -14.86
CA ASP A 71 3.61 -3.86 -14.88
C ASP A 71 3.28 -3.23 -13.52
N PHE A 72 2.15 -3.62 -12.92
CA PHE A 72 1.76 -3.17 -11.60
C PHE A 72 2.78 -3.59 -10.53
N GLU A 73 3.20 -4.85 -10.53
CA GLU A 73 4.21 -5.40 -9.60
C GLU A 73 5.56 -4.69 -9.76
N VAL A 74 5.99 -4.40 -10.99
CA VAL A 74 7.21 -3.65 -11.27
C VAL A 74 7.15 -2.23 -10.69
N VAL A 75 6.01 -1.54 -10.80
CA VAL A 75 5.82 -0.21 -10.20
C VAL A 75 5.86 -0.29 -8.69
N VAL A 76 5.15 -1.25 -8.11
CA VAL A 76 5.07 -1.47 -6.67
C VAL A 76 6.46 -1.68 -6.09
N GLN A 77 7.25 -2.58 -6.68
CA GLN A 77 8.59 -2.86 -6.18
C GLN A 77 9.47 -1.61 -6.28
N ALA A 78 9.42 -0.89 -7.40
CA ALA A 78 10.20 0.33 -7.57
C ALA A 78 9.77 1.45 -6.62
N ALA A 79 8.47 1.57 -6.32
CA ALA A 79 7.92 2.52 -5.35
C ALA A 79 8.42 2.20 -3.93
N PHE A 80 8.42 0.91 -3.57
CA PHE A 80 8.92 0.46 -2.28
C PHE A 80 10.43 0.73 -2.12
N GLU A 81 11.23 0.36 -3.12
CA GLU A 81 12.67 0.60 -3.10
C GLU A 81 13.03 2.09 -3.01
N ARG A 82 12.32 2.94 -3.77
CA ARG A 82 12.64 4.36 -3.85
C ARG A 82 12.13 5.18 -2.68
N LEU A 83 10.92 4.90 -2.18
CA LEU A 83 10.24 5.70 -1.16
C LEU A 83 9.87 4.89 0.08
N GLY A 84 9.34 3.68 -0.12
CA GLY A 84 8.86 2.81 0.95
C GLY A 84 9.91 2.57 2.04
N LYS A 85 11.11 2.09 1.68
CA LYS A 85 12.17 1.75 2.66
C LYS A 85 12.57 2.94 3.53
N ALA A 86 12.73 4.13 2.93
CA ALA A 86 13.13 5.34 3.65
C ALA A 86 11.99 5.93 4.51
N SER A 87 10.73 5.60 4.20
CA SER A 87 9.56 6.09 4.91
C SER A 87 9.23 5.35 6.21
N ILE A 88 9.82 4.17 6.44
CA ILE A 88 9.57 3.36 7.65
C ILE A 88 9.97 4.13 8.90
N TYR A 89 9.08 4.18 9.90
CA TYR A 89 9.44 4.68 11.23
C TYR A 89 10.47 3.75 11.86
N PRO A 90 11.69 4.23 12.21
CA PRO A 90 12.73 3.38 12.78
C PRO A 90 12.27 2.66 14.07
N GLN A 91 11.42 3.32 14.84
CA GLN A 91 10.87 2.79 16.09
C GLN A 91 9.91 1.62 15.84
N MET A 92 9.13 1.68 14.76
CA MET A 92 8.23 0.59 14.39
C MET A 92 8.98 -0.64 13.88
N ARG A 93 10.10 -0.44 13.15
CA ARG A 93 11.00 -1.55 12.81
C ARG A 93 11.50 -2.26 14.07
N GLN A 94 12.03 -1.49 15.04
CA GLN A 94 12.54 -2.04 16.30
C GLN A 94 11.44 -2.76 17.09
N GLU A 95 10.23 -2.21 17.13
CA GLU A 95 9.11 -2.83 17.83
C GLU A 95 8.67 -4.16 17.19
N ILE A 96 8.61 -4.23 15.85
CA ILE A 96 8.32 -5.47 15.14
C ILE A 96 9.39 -6.52 15.43
N GLU A 97 10.67 -6.15 15.34
CA GLU A 97 11.79 -7.03 15.66
C GLU A 97 11.71 -7.55 17.11
N ARG A 98 11.40 -6.67 18.06
CA ARG A 98 11.23 -6.99 19.48
C ARG A 98 10.08 -7.98 19.71
N LEU A 99 8.91 -7.75 19.10
CA LEU A 99 7.74 -8.62 19.23
C LEU A 99 8.03 -10.02 18.66
N ARG A 100 8.65 -10.07 17.47
CA ARG A 100 9.03 -11.33 16.83
C ARG A 100 10.05 -12.11 17.66
N ALA A 101 11.05 -11.43 18.24
CA ALA A 101 12.02 -12.05 19.14
C ALA A 101 11.39 -12.65 20.41
N GLN A 102 10.21 -12.16 20.80
CA GLN A 102 9.41 -12.69 21.91
C GLN A 102 8.46 -13.82 21.50
N GLY A 103 8.50 -14.26 20.23
CA GLY A 103 7.55 -15.25 19.69
C GLY A 103 6.14 -14.71 19.51
N THR A 104 5.95 -13.39 19.45
CA THR A 104 4.66 -12.77 19.11
C THR A 104 4.52 -12.72 17.59
N LYS A 105 3.39 -13.23 17.07
CA LYS A 105 3.06 -13.09 15.65
C LYS A 105 2.71 -11.64 15.34
N VAL A 106 3.22 -11.12 14.23
CA VAL A 106 2.96 -9.76 13.77
C VAL A 106 2.14 -9.84 12.49
N VAL A 107 0.98 -9.17 12.51
CA VAL A 107 0.04 -9.12 11.39
C VAL A 107 -0.14 -7.67 10.97
N PHE A 108 -0.01 -7.38 9.69
CA PHE A 108 -0.46 -6.11 9.15
C PHE A 108 -1.95 -6.17 8.83
N ALA A 109 -2.70 -5.15 9.24
CA ALA A 109 -4.14 -5.03 9.00
C ALA A 109 -4.41 -3.62 8.47
N THR A 110 -4.66 -3.51 7.17
CA THR A 110 -4.72 -2.22 6.47
C THR A 110 -5.82 -2.17 5.42
N SER A 111 -6.25 -0.96 5.07
CA SER A 111 -7.17 -0.75 3.94
C SER A 111 -6.46 -0.67 2.59
N SER A 112 -5.12 -0.57 2.58
CA SER A 112 -4.32 -0.54 1.36
C SER A 112 -4.44 -1.83 0.55
N ILE A 113 -4.15 -1.73 -0.74
CA ILE A 113 -4.14 -2.88 -1.65
C ILE A 113 -2.97 -3.80 -1.30
N ASP A 114 -3.23 -5.11 -1.31
CA ASP A 114 -2.30 -6.18 -0.98
C ASP A 114 -0.95 -6.07 -1.71
N LEU A 115 -1.00 -5.80 -3.02
CA LEU A 115 0.22 -5.64 -3.82
C LEU A 115 1.08 -4.48 -3.31
N LEU A 116 0.48 -3.34 -2.93
CA LEU A 116 1.25 -2.16 -2.50
C LEU A 116 2.02 -2.39 -1.21
N VAL A 117 1.52 -3.27 -0.35
CA VAL A 117 2.04 -3.50 1.01
C VAL A 117 2.92 -4.73 1.13
N ARG A 118 2.82 -5.66 0.17
CA ARG A 118 3.58 -6.91 0.17
C ARG A 118 5.11 -6.71 0.28
N PRO A 119 5.76 -5.81 -0.50
CA PRO A 119 7.20 -5.62 -0.35
C PRO A 119 7.61 -5.11 1.04
N LEU A 120 6.77 -4.29 1.67
CA LEU A 120 7.01 -3.80 3.03
C LEU A 120 6.89 -4.94 4.05
N ALA A 121 5.86 -5.77 3.91
CA ALA A 121 5.63 -6.93 4.77
C ALA A 121 6.81 -7.91 4.70
N GLU A 122 7.27 -8.24 3.50
CA GLU A 122 8.43 -9.10 3.27
C GLU A 122 9.71 -8.50 3.87
N HIS A 123 9.94 -7.20 3.67
CA HIS A 123 11.12 -6.50 4.19
C HIS A 123 11.17 -6.40 5.71
N LEU A 124 10.03 -6.36 6.39
CA LEU A 124 9.95 -6.37 7.87
C LEU A 124 9.78 -7.79 8.44
N GLY A 125 9.56 -8.78 7.57
CA GLY A 125 9.38 -10.18 7.91
C GLY A 125 8.16 -10.42 8.80
N VAL A 126 7.03 -9.75 8.53
CA VAL A 126 5.78 -10.01 9.26
C VAL A 126 5.16 -11.34 8.82
N ASP A 127 4.34 -11.92 9.69
CA ASP A 127 3.81 -13.28 9.52
C ASP A 127 2.61 -13.32 8.55
N GLU A 128 1.76 -12.29 8.59
CA GLU A 128 0.55 -12.23 7.78
C GLU A 128 0.16 -10.79 7.44
N VAL A 129 -0.59 -10.63 6.34
CA VAL A 129 -1.17 -9.35 5.91
C VAL A 129 -2.66 -9.54 5.62
N ILE A 130 -3.48 -8.77 6.32
CA ILE A 130 -4.90 -8.56 6.07
C ILE A 130 -5.04 -7.22 5.35
N SER A 131 -5.45 -7.26 4.08
CA SER A 131 -5.51 -6.08 3.21
C SER A 131 -6.62 -6.20 2.17
N SER A 132 -6.94 -5.08 1.51
CA SER A 132 -7.80 -5.07 0.33
C SER A 132 -7.11 -5.82 -0.81
N ARG A 133 -7.82 -6.69 -1.54
CA ARG A 133 -7.24 -7.45 -2.66
C ARG A 133 -7.67 -6.83 -3.97
N LEU A 134 -6.70 -6.50 -4.82
CA LEU A 134 -6.99 -6.08 -6.20
C LEU A 134 -7.28 -7.31 -7.06
N GLU A 135 -8.43 -7.33 -7.72
CA GLU A 135 -8.83 -8.41 -8.60
C GLU A 135 -8.14 -8.30 -9.97
N PHE A 136 -7.66 -9.45 -10.47
CA PHE A 136 -7.10 -9.62 -11.81
C PHE A 136 -7.85 -10.71 -12.58
N VAL A 137 -8.14 -10.46 -13.85
CA VAL A 137 -8.73 -11.42 -14.79
C VAL A 137 -7.91 -11.36 -16.08
N ASP A 138 -7.50 -12.51 -16.60
CA ASP A 138 -6.62 -12.63 -17.77
C ASP A 138 -5.32 -11.80 -17.65
N GLY A 139 -4.79 -11.68 -16.43
CA GLY A 139 -3.58 -10.93 -16.13
C GLY A 139 -3.77 -9.40 -16.12
N LEU A 140 -5.00 -8.90 -16.23
CA LEU A 140 -5.32 -7.48 -16.23
C LEU A 140 -6.10 -7.10 -14.97
N ALA A 141 -5.76 -5.96 -14.36
CA ALA A 141 -6.50 -5.44 -13.22
C ALA A 141 -7.96 -5.13 -13.62
N THR A 142 -8.93 -5.56 -12.82
CA THR A 142 -10.36 -5.30 -13.09
C THR A 142 -10.82 -3.95 -12.53
N GLY A 143 -10.03 -3.39 -11.60
CA GLY A 143 -10.36 -2.19 -10.85
C GLY A 143 -11.40 -2.45 -9.77
N ARG A 144 -11.30 -3.58 -9.07
CA ARG A 144 -12.13 -4.00 -7.94
C ARG A 144 -11.28 -4.52 -6.79
#